data_AF-A0A0A2M3D9-F1
#
_entry.id   AF-A0A0A2M3D9-F1
#
_cell.length_a   1.000
_cell.length_b   1.000
_cell.length_c   1.000
_cell.angle_alpha   90.00
_cell.angle_beta   90.00
_cell.angle_gamma   90.00
#
_symmetry.space_group_name_H-M   'P 1'
#
loop_
_entity.id
_entity.type
_entity.pdbx_description
1 polymer ?
#
loop_
_entity_poly.entity_id
_entity_poly.type
_entity_poly.pdbx_seq_one_letter_code
_entity_poly.pdbx_strand_id
1 'polypeptide(L)'
;MSTATKNHIGRKISRIRELRDMKQEALAAALGISQQAVSNIENSETIEESKLEEVAKALGVTSEAIKNFSEEAAINSFANFYDNSSNNGAISALQCTFNPLDKVVELYERLVQAEKDKVAYLEKLINNK
;
A
#
# COMPACT_ATOMS: atom_id res chain seq x y z
N MET A 1 -26.28 -13.53 4.06
CA MET A 1 -25.95 -14.63 3.12
C MET A 1 -24.45 -14.63 2.93
N SER A 2 -23.73 -15.51 3.63
CA SER A 2 -22.29 -15.73 3.42
C SER A 2 -22.14 -16.55 2.14
N THR A 3 -21.77 -15.91 1.03
CA THR A 3 -21.48 -16.62 -0.22
C THR A 3 -19.99 -16.85 -0.30
N ALA A 4 -19.60 -18.11 -0.17
CA ALA A 4 -18.25 -18.58 -0.47
C ALA A 4 -17.76 -17.91 -1.76
N THR A 5 -16.64 -17.19 -1.65
CA THR A 5 -15.97 -16.41 -2.69
C THR A 5 -15.49 -17.33 -3.81
N LYS A 6 -16.39 -17.77 -4.69
CA LYS A 6 -15.99 -18.25 -6.00
C LYS A 6 -15.24 -17.11 -6.69
N ASN A 7 -14.02 -17.41 -7.11
CA ASN A 7 -13.09 -16.46 -7.73
C ASN A 7 -13.60 -16.06 -9.12
N HIS A 8 -14.63 -15.21 -9.16
CA HIS A 8 -15.31 -14.82 -10.39
C HIS A 8 -14.64 -13.57 -10.97
N ILE A 9 -13.84 -13.76 -12.01
CA ILE A 9 -13.03 -12.68 -12.61
C ILE A 9 -13.90 -11.55 -13.15
N GLY A 10 -15.01 -11.87 -13.83
CA GLY A 10 -15.93 -10.85 -14.36
C GLY A 10 -16.48 -9.89 -13.29
N ARG A 11 -16.87 -10.40 -12.10
CA ARG A 11 -17.34 -9.56 -10.99
C ARG A 11 -16.24 -8.64 -10.46
N LYS A 12 -14.99 -9.12 -10.42
CA LYS A 12 -13.83 -8.30 -10.05
C LYS A 12 -13.59 -7.18 -11.05
N ILE A 13 -13.70 -7.47 -12.35
CA ILE A 13 -13.63 -6.47 -13.42
C ILE A 13 -14.73 -5.41 -13.24
N SER A 14 -15.99 -5.82 -13.03
CA SER A 14 -17.10 -4.88 -12.80
C SER A 14 -16.82 -3.97 -11.61
N ARG A 15 -16.33 -4.54 -10.50
CA ARG A 15 -16.06 -3.77 -9.29
C ARG A 15 -14.91 -2.78 -9.46
N ILE A 16 -13.82 -3.20 -10.10
CA ILE A 16 -12.69 -2.31 -10.42
C ILE A 16 -13.14 -1.19 -11.36
N ARG A 17 -13.96 -1.50 -12.36
CA ARG A 17 -14.53 -0.52 -13.29
C ARG A 17 -15.35 0.54 -12.55
N GLU A 18 -16.23 0.13 -11.65
CA GLU A 18 -17.03 1.05 -10.82
C GLU A 18 -16.16 1.92 -9.92
N LEU A 19 -15.13 1.35 -9.29
CA LEU A 19 -14.17 2.10 -8.46
C LEU A 19 -13.36 3.13 -9.27
N ARG A 20 -13.24 2.92 -10.58
CA ARG A 20 -12.63 3.87 -11.52
C ARG A 20 -13.64 4.90 -12.07
N ASP A 21 -14.87 4.91 -11.58
CA ASP A 21 -15.98 5.74 -12.07
C ASP A 21 -16.19 5.60 -13.59
N MET A 22 -15.98 4.38 -14.11
CA MET A 22 -16.04 4.09 -15.53
C MET A 22 -17.36 3.39 -15.89
N LYS A 23 -18.08 3.89 -16.90
CA LYS A 23 -19.29 3.22 -17.43
C LYS A 23 -18.92 2.03 -18.32
N GLN A 24 -19.83 1.06 -18.48
CA GLN A 24 -19.59 -0.09 -19.37
C GLN A 24 -19.36 0.34 -20.83
N GLU A 25 -20.04 1.38 -21.30
CA GLU A 25 -19.85 1.93 -22.64
C GLU A 25 -18.45 2.51 -22.83
N ALA A 26 -17.89 3.14 -21.78
CA ALA A 26 -16.53 3.69 -21.82
C ALA A 26 -15.48 2.58 -21.88
N LEU A 27 -15.65 1.51 -21.10
CA LEU A 27 -14.78 0.33 -21.18
C LEU A 27 -14.89 -0.36 -22.54
N ALA A 28 -16.11 -0.46 -23.08
CA ALA A 28 -16.36 -1.03 -24.40
C ALA A 28 -15.65 -0.24 -25.50
N ALA A 29 -15.73 1.09 -25.44
CA ALA A 29 -15.03 1.98 -26.36
C ALA A 29 -13.50 1.82 -26.26
N ALA A 30 -12.95 1.69 -25.05
CA ALA A 30 -11.52 1.48 -24.83
C ALA A 30 -11.02 0.14 -25.38
N LEU A 31 -11.86 -0.89 -25.36
CA LEU A 31 -11.58 -2.23 -25.87
C LEU A 31 -11.94 -2.41 -27.34
N GLY A 32 -12.60 -1.43 -27.97
CA GLY A 32 -13.09 -1.55 -29.35
C GLY A 32 -14.19 -2.62 -29.53
N ILE A 33 -14.95 -2.92 -28.48
CA ILE A 33 -16.03 -3.92 -28.49
C ILE A 33 -17.38 -3.28 -28.15
N SER A 34 -18.47 -4.06 -28.22
CA SER A 34 -19.79 -3.57 -27.84
C SER A 34 -19.98 -3.54 -26.32
N GLN A 35 -20.86 -2.68 -25.82
CA GLN A 35 -21.23 -2.65 -24.40
C GLN A 35 -21.84 -3.98 -23.93
N GLN A 36 -22.58 -4.67 -24.80
CA GLN A 36 -23.06 -6.02 -24.52
C GLN A 36 -21.91 -7.04 -24.35
N ALA A 37 -20.82 -6.92 -25.13
CA ALA A 37 -19.65 -7.77 -24.97
C ALA A 37 -18.96 -7.53 -23.61
N VAL A 38 -18.86 -6.28 -23.15
CA VAL A 38 -18.38 -5.96 -21.81
C VAL A 38 -19.28 -6.56 -20.73
N SER A 39 -20.60 -6.44 -20.87
CA SER A 39 -21.55 -7.05 -19.94
C SER A 39 -21.37 -8.58 -19.86
N ASN A 40 -21.13 -9.23 -21.01
CA ASN A 40 -20.86 -10.67 -21.04
C ASN A 40 -19.53 -11.02 -20.36
N ILE A 41 -18.49 -10.20 -20.53
CA ILE A 41 -17.19 -10.35 -19.84
C ILE A 41 -17.39 -10.25 -18.32
N GLU A 42 -18.14 -9.26 -17.85
CA GLU A 42 -18.38 -9.03 -16.41
C GLU A 42 -19.22 -10.16 -15.77
N ASN A 43 -20.09 -10.81 -16.55
CA ASN A 43 -20.85 -11.97 -16.11
C ASN A 43 -20.11 -13.31 -16.25
N SER A 44 -18.89 -13.31 -16.81
CA SER A 44 -18.11 -14.55 -16.98
C SER A 44 -17.26 -14.87 -15.75
N GLU A 45 -17.35 -16.11 -15.27
CA GLU A 45 -16.56 -16.59 -14.13
C GLU A 45 -15.05 -16.60 -14.44
N THR A 46 -14.71 -16.92 -15.70
CA THR A 46 -13.33 -16.97 -16.21
C THR A 46 -13.21 -16.24 -17.54
N ILE A 47 -12.02 -15.73 -17.86
CA ILE A 47 -11.70 -15.03 -19.11
C ILE A 47 -10.31 -15.50 -19.55
N GLU A 48 -10.09 -15.57 -20.87
CA GLU A 48 -8.77 -15.88 -21.44
C GLU A 48 -7.72 -14.84 -21.01
N GLU A 49 -6.50 -15.30 -20.73
CA GLU A 49 -5.44 -14.44 -20.18
C GLU A 49 -5.16 -13.21 -21.05
N SER A 50 -5.11 -13.38 -22.37
CA SER A 50 -4.87 -12.27 -23.32
C SER A 50 -5.95 -11.19 -23.22
N LYS A 51 -7.23 -11.59 -23.15
CA LYS A 51 -8.35 -10.65 -22.96
C LYS A 51 -8.32 -10.01 -21.58
N LEU A 52 -7.92 -10.75 -20.55
CA LEU A 52 -7.77 -10.20 -19.21
C LEU A 52 -6.69 -9.12 -19.17
N GLU A 53 -5.57 -9.30 -19.87
CA GLU A 53 -4.51 -8.29 -20.01
C GLU A 53 -5.00 -7.02 -20.73
N GLU A 54 -5.78 -7.18 -21.80
CA GLU A 54 -6.40 -6.06 -22.52
C GLU A 54 -7.35 -5.27 -21.63
N VAL A 55 -8.23 -5.97 -20.89
CA VAL A 55 -9.15 -5.37 -19.93
C VAL A 55 -8.39 -4.67 -18.81
N ALA A 56 -7.34 -5.29 -18.27
CA ALA A 56 -6.51 -4.70 -17.23
C ALA A 56 -5.86 -3.40 -17.69
N LYS A 57 -5.30 -3.40 -18.91
CA LYS A 57 -4.72 -2.21 -19.54
C LYS A 57 -5.74 -1.11 -19.71
N ALA A 58 -6.95 -1.42 -20.17
CA ALA A 58 -8.05 -0.45 -20.33
C ALA A 58 -8.50 0.14 -18.98
N LEU A 59 -8.46 -0.65 -17.90
CA LEU A 59 -8.77 -0.22 -16.53
C LEU A 59 -7.58 0.44 -15.79
N GLY A 60 -6.41 0.49 -16.40
CA GLY A 60 -5.18 1.04 -15.81
C GLY A 60 -4.68 0.25 -14.60
N VAL A 61 -4.82 -1.08 -14.62
CA VAL A 61 -4.35 -2.01 -13.58
C VAL A 61 -3.59 -3.19 -14.21
N THR A 62 -3.00 -4.06 -13.40
CA THR A 62 -2.39 -5.30 -13.90
C THR A 62 -3.42 -6.44 -13.90
N SER A 63 -3.23 -7.44 -14.77
CA SER A 63 -4.09 -8.65 -14.79
C SER A 63 -4.05 -9.38 -13.45
N GLU A 64 -2.88 -9.40 -12.80
CA GLU A 64 -2.69 -9.93 -11.46
C GLU A 64 -3.49 -9.16 -10.40
N ALA A 65 -3.55 -7.82 -10.49
CA ALA A 65 -4.38 -7.01 -9.61
C ALA A 65 -5.87 -7.38 -9.73
N ILE A 66 -6.36 -7.68 -10.94
CA ILE A 66 -7.73 -8.16 -11.14
C ILE A 66 -7.92 -9.55 -10.51
N LYS A 67 -6.98 -10.48 -10.70
CA LYS A 67 -7.07 -11.84 -10.13
C LYS A 67 -7.06 -11.83 -8.61
N ASN A 68 -6.24 -10.97 -8.01
CA ASN A 68 -6.08 -10.85 -6.55
C ASN A 68 -7.03 -9.83 -5.92
N PHE A 69 -7.87 -9.16 -6.72
CA PHE A 69 -8.80 -8.17 -6.21
C PHE A 69 -9.76 -8.79 -5.18
N SER A 70 -9.76 -8.20 -3.99
CA SER A 70 -10.74 -8.40 -2.94
C SER A 70 -11.13 -7.03 -2.42
N GLU A 71 -12.43 -6.80 -2.32
CA GLU A 71 -12.98 -5.53 -1.84
C GLU A 71 -12.54 -5.24 -0.39
N GLU A 72 -12.46 -6.28 0.43
CA GLU A 72 -11.96 -6.21 1.81
C GLU A 72 -10.47 -5.85 1.85
N ALA A 73 -9.66 -6.40 0.95
CA ALA A 73 -8.23 -6.08 0.85
C ALA A 73 -8.00 -4.66 0.33
N ALA A 74 -8.83 -4.17 -0.59
CA ALA A 74 -8.79 -2.80 -1.07
C ALA A 74 -9.16 -1.82 0.06
N ILE A 75 -10.26 -2.05 0.76
CA ILE A 75 -10.70 -1.22 1.90
C ILE A 75 -9.65 -1.23 3.02
N ASN A 76 -9.08 -2.39 3.36
CA ASN A 76 -8.01 -2.48 4.36
C ASN A 76 -6.73 -1.76 3.90
N SER A 77 -6.38 -1.83 2.62
CA SER A 77 -5.25 -1.07 2.07
C SER A 77 -5.48 0.43 2.14
N PHE A 78 -6.68 0.93 1.79
CA PHE A 78 -7.03 2.35 1.93
C PHE A 78 -7.05 2.80 3.39
N ALA A 79 -7.59 1.98 4.31
CA ALA A 79 -7.59 2.26 5.74
C ALA A 79 -6.15 2.34 6.29
N ASN A 80 -5.31 1.36 5.97
CA ASN A 80 -3.90 1.38 6.37
C ASN A 80 -3.14 2.54 5.74
N PHE A 81 -3.42 2.92 4.49
CA PHE A 81 -2.73 4.05 3.86
C PHE A 81 -3.14 5.37 4.51
N TYR A 82 -4.41 5.57 4.86
CA TYR A 82 -4.85 6.78 5.53
C TYR A 82 -4.33 6.86 6.98
N ASP A 83 -4.31 5.72 7.68
CA ASP A 83 -3.85 5.63 9.08
C ASP A 83 -2.30 5.65 9.19
N ASN A 84 -1.58 5.14 8.18
CA ASN A 84 -0.10 5.18 8.13
C ASN A 84 0.49 6.34 7.29
N SER A 85 -0.29 7.07 6.50
CA SER A 85 0.23 8.23 5.73
C SER A 85 0.67 9.37 6.64
N SER A 86 0.11 9.45 7.85
CA SER A 86 0.49 10.43 8.86
C SER A 86 1.64 9.97 9.77
N ASN A 87 1.93 8.66 9.87
CA ASN A 87 2.88 8.14 10.87
C ASN A 87 3.95 7.15 10.39
N ASN A 88 3.88 6.57 9.18
CA ASN A 88 4.78 5.46 8.82
C ASN A 88 5.34 5.47 7.39
N GLY A 89 4.75 6.26 6.47
CA GLY A 89 5.22 6.34 5.07
C GLY A 89 6.64 6.91 4.92
N ALA A 90 7.03 7.87 5.77
CA ALA A 90 8.39 8.41 5.80
C ALA A 90 9.39 7.50 6.55
N ILE A 91 8.91 6.66 7.48
CA ILE A 91 9.74 5.77 8.29
C ILE A 91 10.13 4.51 7.48
N SER A 92 9.26 4.02 6.60
CA SER A 92 9.55 2.87 5.75
C SER A 92 10.63 3.13 4.68
N ALA A 93 10.82 4.39 4.26
CA ALA A 93 11.90 4.79 3.34
C ALA A 93 13.30 4.79 4.01
N LEU A 94 13.35 4.75 5.35
CA LEU A 94 14.57 4.59 6.13
C LEU A 94 14.69 3.13 6.53
N GLN A 95 15.10 2.27 5.59
CA GLN A 95 15.52 0.90 5.91
C GLN A 95 16.83 0.94 6.71
N CYS A 96 16.75 1.29 7.99
CA CYS A 96 17.84 1.09 8.93
C CYS A 96 17.98 -0.42 9.18
N THR A 97 19.18 -0.97 9.01
CA THR A 97 19.50 -2.36 9.41
C THR A 97 19.65 -2.52 10.92
N PHE A 98 19.30 -1.50 11.69
CA PHE A 98 19.40 -1.41 13.14
C PHE A 98 18.13 -0.77 13.69
N ASN A 99 17.78 -1.07 14.94
CA ASN A 99 16.66 -0.43 15.61
C ASN A 99 17.01 1.04 15.93
N PRO A 100 16.29 2.04 15.39
CA PRO A 100 16.58 3.45 15.64
C PRO A 100 16.53 3.84 17.12
N LEU A 101 15.70 3.17 17.93
CA LEU A 101 15.62 3.43 19.37
C LEU A 101 16.94 3.10 20.07
N ASP A 102 17.64 2.05 19.64
CA ASP A 102 18.95 1.69 20.21
C ASP A 102 19.98 2.81 19.97
N LYS A 103 19.91 3.49 18.81
CA LYS A 103 20.79 4.63 18.51
C LYS A 103 20.45 5.89 19.29
N VAL A 104 19.17 6.08 19.63
CA VAL A 104 18.75 7.17 20.51
C VAL A 104 19.25 6.94 21.93
N VAL A 105 19.14 5.71 22.44
CA VAL A 105 19.66 5.33 23.77
C VAL A 105 21.17 5.53 23.82
N GLU A 106 21.91 5.06 22.82
CA GLU A 106 23.37 5.24 22.71
C GLU A 106 23.78 6.73 22.75
N LEU A 107 23.00 7.59 22.09
CA LEU A 107 23.23 9.04 22.11
C LEU A 107 23.03 9.65 23.51
N TYR A 108 21.98 9.22 24.23
CA TYR A 108 21.73 9.68 25.60
C TYR A 108 22.82 9.21 26.57
N GLU A 109 23.30 7.98 26.45
CA GLU A 109 24.41 7.48 27.27
C GLU A 109 25.68 8.32 27.08
N ARG A 110 26.01 8.67 25.82
CA ARG A 110 27.14 9.55 25.51
C ARG A 110 26.95 10.97 26.06
N LEU A 111 25.74 11.53 25.97
CA LEU A 111 25.45 12.85 26.55
C LEU A 111 25.60 12.85 28.08
N VAL A 112 25.09 11.83 28.75
CA VAL A 112 25.24 11.68 30.21
C VAL A 112 26.72 11.56 30.59
N GLN A 113 27.52 10.82 29.81
CA GLN A 113 28.95 10.73 30.05
C GLN A 113 29.66 12.08 29.85
N ALA A 114 29.34 12.82 28.80
CA ALA A 114 29.91 14.14 28.53
C ALA A 114 29.61 15.13 29.66
N GLU A 115 28.39 15.11 30.21
CA GLU A 115 28.03 15.94 31.37
C GLU A 115 28.81 15.55 32.63
N LYS A 116 29.00 14.25 32.90
CA LYS A 116 29.82 13.77 34.03
C LYS A 116 31.28 14.21 33.87
N ASP A 117 31.86 14.07 32.69
CA ASP A 117 33.25 14.45 32.41
C ASP A 117 33.45 15.96 32.58
N LYS A 118 32.48 16.76 32.13
CA LYS A 118 32.47 18.21 32.31
C LYS A 118 32.39 18.60 33.78
N VAL A 119 31.52 17.97 34.57
CA VAL A 119 31.43 18.21 36.01
C VAL A 119 32.74 17.86 36.71
N ALA A 120 33.32 16.69 36.43
CA ALA A 120 34.60 16.28 37.00
C ALA A 120 35.75 17.22 36.63
N TYR A 121 35.76 17.76 35.40
CA TYR A 121 36.73 18.77 34.99
C TYR A 121 36.55 20.08 35.77
N LEU A 122 35.31 20.55 35.95
CA LEU A 122 35.00 21.74 36.74
C LEU A 122 35.39 21.57 38.22
N GLU A 123 35.10 20.40 38.81
CA GLU A 123 35.53 20.07 40.19
C GLU A 123 37.05 20.12 40.34
N LYS A 124 37.80 19.59 39.37
CA LYS A 124 39.27 19.69 39.37
C LYS A 124 39.77 21.13 39.30
N LEU A 125 39.12 21.99 38.50
CA LEU A 125 39.47 23.41 38.41
C LEU A 125 39.17 24.16 39.71
N ILE A 126 38.10 23.81 40.40
CA ILE A 126 37.74 24.40 41.70
C ILE A 126 38.70 23.93 42.79
N ASN A 127 39.06 22.64 42.81
CA ASN A 127 39.93 22.05 43.85
C ASN A 127 41.43 22.38 43.67
N ASN A 128 41.84 22.86 42.48
CA ASN A 128 43.20 23.32 42.19
C ASN A 128 43.38 24.85 42.38
N LYS A 129 42.39 25.53 42.97
CA LYS A 129 42.48 26.93 43.42
C LYS A 129 42.74 26.99 44.93
#